data_AF-A0A3A2ZES1-F1
#
_entry.id   AF-A0A3A2ZES1-F1
#
_cell.length_a   1.000
_cell.length_b   1.000
_cell.length_c   1.000
_cell.angle_alpha   90.00
_cell.angle_beta   90.00
_cell.angle_gamma   90.00
#
_symmetry.space_group_name_H-M   'P 1'
#
loop_
_entity.id
_entity.type
_entity.pdbx_description
1 polymer ?
#
loop_
_entity_poly.entity_id
_entity_poly.type
_entity_poly.pdbx_seq_one_letter_code
_entity_poly.pdbx_strand_id
1 'polypeptide(L)'
;MALVISILRYSLYPEIWSVMIRDPTNSLFLATCPMGFATLIEMWVFICVPIWGDWARTFVWALWIVDVVAAALATASLTFILMSQNNITSLDRITALQLLPMAATIVAAGAGARVSEILPNDSDALGTVLVSYILWGVGTPLAMLLLVIYYQRLAVHKLPSRETIVSCFLPLGPLGFGGFGVLYLGKVSRNLLENNDVLDPMAGSIVYVLGGFISLMMWSFGLIWLVFALASIYYCSPFPFNMGWWGFTFPLGVYAANTMQLGIELDLMFYKSLGRF
;
A
#
# COMPACT_ATOMS: atom_id res chain seq x y z
N MET A 1 0.30 6.83 21.82
CA MET A 1 0.20 5.73 22.81
C MET A 1 0.83 4.43 22.31
N ALA A 2 0.40 3.86 21.16
CA ALA A 2 0.95 2.61 20.64
C ALA A 2 2.47 2.61 20.40
N LEU A 3 3.02 3.67 19.80
CA LEU A 3 4.47 3.81 19.57
C LEU A 3 5.29 3.79 20.87
N VAL A 4 4.82 4.50 21.89
CA VAL A 4 5.47 4.52 23.22
C VAL A 4 5.44 3.14 23.86
N ILE A 5 4.32 2.41 23.75
CA ILE A 5 4.19 1.04 24.25
C ILE A 5 5.16 0.09 23.52
N SER A 6 5.28 0.22 22.19
CA SER A 6 6.22 -0.59 21.40
C SER A 6 7.68 -0.30 21.78
N ILE A 7 8.05 0.97 21.95
CA ILE A 7 9.40 1.34 22.42
C ILE A 7 9.65 0.74 23.80
N LEU A 8 8.73 0.92 24.74
CA LEU A 8 8.87 0.35 26.09
C LEU A 8 8.98 -1.19 26.04
N ARG A 9 8.18 -1.86 25.23
CA ARG A 9 8.20 -3.32 25.10
C ARG A 9 9.56 -3.83 24.62
N TYR A 10 10.14 -3.23 23.59
CA TYR A 10 11.41 -3.68 23.03
C TYR A 10 12.63 -3.20 23.83
N SER A 11 12.53 -2.07 24.54
CA SER A 11 13.58 -1.62 25.46
C SER A 11 13.63 -2.45 26.73
N LEU A 12 12.47 -2.84 27.29
CA LEU A 12 12.40 -3.63 28.52
C LEU A 12 12.58 -5.13 28.28
N TYR A 13 12.19 -5.63 27.10
CA TYR A 13 12.24 -7.06 26.77
C TYR A 13 12.79 -7.30 25.35
N PRO A 14 14.10 -7.06 25.13
CA PRO A 14 14.71 -7.15 23.80
C PRO A 14 14.66 -8.55 23.19
N GLU A 15 14.62 -9.60 24.02
CA GLU A 15 14.54 -11.00 23.58
C GLU A 15 13.30 -11.28 22.72
N ILE A 16 12.18 -10.58 22.99
CA ILE A 16 10.91 -10.70 22.25
C ILE A 16 11.09 -10.34 20.77
N TRP A 17 12.01 -9.43 20.43
CA TRP A 17 12.27 -9.04 19.06
C TRP A 17 12.70 -10.22 18.18
N SER A 18 13.62 -11.04 18.70
CA SER A 18 14.13 -12.21 17.98
C SER A 18 13.04 -13.27 17.76
N VAL A 19 12.16 -13.44 18.74
CA VAL A 19 11.05 -14.39 18.68
C VAL A 19 10.00 -13.91 17.68
N MET A 20 9.68 -12.61 17.71
CA MET A 20 8.67 -12.02 16.83
C MET A 20 9.10 -12.00 15.36
N ILE A 21 10.37 -11.73 15.05
CA ILE A 21 10.89 -11.81 13.66
C ILE A 21 10.85 -13.24 13.13
N ARG A 22 11.08 -14.25 13.98
CA ARG A 22 11.06 -15.66 13.58
C ARG A 22 9.65 -16.21 13.39
N ASP A 23 8.63 -15.53 13.91
CA ASP A 23 7.24 -15.94 13.74
C ASP A 23 6.74 -15.59 12.33
N PRO A 24 6.27 -16.58 11.54
CA PRO A 24 5.88 -16.39 10.14
C PRO A 24 4.64 -15.50 9.93
N THR A 25 3.82 -15.31 10.97
CA THR A 25 2.58 -14.53 10.89
C THR A 25 2.76 -13.17 11.53
N ASN A 26 3.34 -13.13 12.73
CA ASN A 26 3.50 -11.90 13.51
C ASN A 26 4.56 -10.98 12.90
N SER A 27 5.64 -11.51 12.31
CA SER A 27 6.67 -10.70 11.65
C SER A 27 6.12 -9.86 10.49
N LEU A 28 5.10 -10.35 9.78
CA LEU A 28 4.46 -9.64 8.66
C LEU A 28 3.85 -8.31 9.08
N PHE A 29 3.39 -8.21 10.32
CA PHE A 29 2.82 -6.97 10.85
C PHE A 29 3.87 -5.89 11.08
N LEU A 30 5.17 -6.18 11.06
CA LEU A 30 6.21 -5.14 11.10
C LEU A 30 6.11 -4.19 9.91
N ALA A 31 5.65 -4.69 8.75
CA ALA A 31 5.39 -3.88 7.58
C ALA A 31 4.29 -2.82 7.80
N THR A 32 3.42 -3.00 8.81
CA THR A 32 2.38 -2.00 9.13
C THR A 32 2.95 -0.73 9.74
N CYS A 33 4.18 -0.76 10.28
CA CYS A 33 4.84 0.43 10.83
C CYS A 33 5.15 1.46 9.75
N PRO A 34 5.92 1.16 8.67
CA PRO A 34 6.12 2.10 7.58
C PRO A 34 4.80 2.46 6.88
N MET A 35 3.87 1.51 6.68
CA MET A 35 2.55 1.82 6.11
C MET A 35 1.78 2.91 6.90
N GLY A 36 1.73 2.76 8.23
CA GLY A 36 1.08 3.75 9.09
C GLY A 36 1.83 5.08 9.13
N PHE A 37 3.16 5.04 9.04
CA PHE A 37 3.99 6.25 8.98
C PHE A 37 3.79 7.02 7.66
N ALA A 38 3.72 6.33 6.52
CA ALA A 38 3.33 6.90 5.24
C ALA A 38 1.96 7.59 5.28
N THR A 39 0.98 7.02 5.98
CA THR A 39 -0.33 7.67 6.17
C THR A 39 -0.21 8.98 6.96
N LEU A 40 0.66 9.04 7.98
CA LEU A 40 0.92 10.28 8.72
C LEU A 40 1.63 11.32 7.85
N ILE A 41 2.53 10.89 6.97
CA ILE A 41 3.19 11.75 5.98
C ILE A 41 2.14 12.37 5.06
N GLU A 42 1.19 11.58 4.53
CA GLU A 42 0.10 12.10 3.69
C GLU A 42 -0.77 13.11 4.45
N MET A 43 -1.12 12.83 5.70
CA MET A 43 -1.88 13.77 6.53
C MET A 43 -1.10 15.06 6.80
N TRP A 44 0.21 14.98 6.98
CA TRP A 44 1.05 16.15 7.15
C TRP A 44 1.09 17.00 5.87
N VAL A 45 1.22 16.37 4.70
CA VAL A 45 1.12 17.06 3.40
C VAL A 45 -0.24 17.75 3.26
N PHE A 46 -1.33 17.09 3.65
CA PHE A 46 -2.67 17.64 3.51
C PHE A 46 -2.98 18.79 4.49
N ILE A 47 -2.56 18.68 5.75
CA ILE A 47 -2.96 19.61 6.82
C ILE A 47 -1.86 20.60 7.15
N CYS A 48 -0.64 20.13 7.42
CA CYS A 48 0.42 20.94 7.99
C CYS A 48 1.08 21.82 6.92
N VAL A 49 1.31 21.32 5.72
CA VAL A 49 2.01 22.07 4.67
C VAL A 49 1.28 23.36 4.25
N PRO A 50 -0.05 23.37 4.04
CA PRO A 50 -0.77 24.61 3.72
C PRO A 50 -0.74 25.66 4.85
N ILE A 51 -0.64 25.22 6.11
CA ILE A 51 -0.70 26.12 7.28
C ILE A 51 0.70 26.60 7.68
N TRP A 52 1.71 25.73 7.61
CA TRP A 52 3.05 25.95 8.15
C TRP A 52 4.09 26.32 7.09
N GLY A 53 3.79 26.15 5.80
CA GLY A 53 4.62 26.63 4.69
C GLY A 53 5.88 25.78 4.45
N ASP A 54 6.97 26.44 4.04
CA ASP A 54 8.13 25.78 3.42
C ASP A 54 8.86 24.79 4.33
N TRP A 55 9.05 25.11 5.61
CA TRP A 55 9.75 24.20 6.54
C TRP A 55 9.00 22.87 6.69
N ALA A 56 7.66 22.90 6.64
CA ALA A 56 6.83 21.72 6.74
C ALA A 56 6.96 20.83 5.50
N ARG A 57 7.25 21.41 4.32
CA ARG A 57 7.53 20.68 3.07
C ARG A 57 8.86 19.94 3.15
N THR A 58 9.91 20.63 3.57
CA THR A 58 11.24 20.01 3.70
C THR A 58 11.24 18.93 4.78
N PHE A 59 10.55 19.19 5.90
CA PHE A 59 10.43 18.22 6.99
C PHE A 59 9.72 16.94 6.55
N VAL A 60 8.56 17.04 5.90
CA VAL A 60 7.80 15.87 5.46
C VAL A 60 8.52 15.09 4.37
N TRP A 61 9.28 15.76 3.51
CA TRP A 61 10.13 15.09 2.53
C TRP A 61 11.24 14.27 3.19
N ALA A 62 11.90 14.81 4.22
CA ALA A 62 12.89 14.06 4.99
C ALA A 62 12.26 12.84 5.70
N LEU A 63 11.06 12.99 6.27
CA LEU A 63 10.31 11.87 6.86
C LEU A 63 9.97 10.81 5.82
N TRP A 64 9.57 11.22 4.61
CA TRP A 64 9.30 10.29 3.52
C TRP A 64 10.53 9.51 3.10
N ILE A 65 11.72 10.12 3.02
CA ILE A 65 12.97 9.38 2.74
C ILE A 65 13.22 8.30 3.80
N VAL A 66 12.99 8.61 5.08
CA VAL A 66 13.10 7.62 6.17
C VAL A 66 12.09 6.49 5.99
N ASP A 67 10.85 6.81 5.63
CA ASP A 67 9.80 5.84 5.37
C ASP A 67 10.14 4.92 4.19
N VAL A 68 10.67 5.47 3.09
CA VAL A 68 11.10 4.72 1.91
C VAL A 68 12.12 3.65 2.30
N VAL A 69 13.13 4.00 3.09
CA VAL A 69 14.16 3.06 3.55
C VAL A 69 13.53 1.99 4.44
N ALA A 70 12.66 2.38 5.39
CA ALA A 70 11.98 1.45 6.28
C ALA A 70 11.05 0.49 5.52
N ALA A 71 10.27 0.99 4.57
CA ALA A 71 9.37 0.22 3.72
C ALA A 71 10.15 -0.76 2.85
N ALA A 72 11.19 -0.31 2.14
CA ALA A 72 12.02 -1.17 1.30
C ALA A 72 12.71 -2.27 2.11
N LEU A 73 13.26 -1.93 3.28
CA LEU A 73 13.85 -2.92 4.19
C LEU A 73 12.81 -3.92 4.67
N ALA A 74 11.63 -3.48 5.11
CA ALA A 74 10.57 -4.36 5.57
C ALA A 74 10.10 -5.31 4.45
N THR A 75 9.87 -4.79 3.24
CA THR A 75 9.47 -5.60 2.08
C THR A 75 10.54 -6.62 1.75
N ALA A 76 11.80 -6.22 1.62
CA ALA A 76 12.90 -7.11 1.27
C ALA A 76 13.18 -8.16 2.37
N SER A 77 13.31 -7.73 3.62
CA SER A 77 13.67 -8.61 4.74
C SER A 77 12.57 -9.61 5.04
N LEU A 78 11.31 -9.17 5.13
CA LEU A 78 10.20 -10.08 5.47
C LEU A 78 9.92 -11.07 4.34
N THR A 79 10.02 -10.63 3.08
CA THR A 79 9.88 -11.53 1.94
C THR A 79 11.01 -12.55 1.90
N PHE A 80 12.26 -12.13 2.16
CA PHE A 80 13.40 -13.05 2.23
C PHE A 80 13.30 -14.02 3.41
N ILE A 81 12.87 -13.54 4.58
CA ILE A 81 12.65 -14.40 5.75
C ILE A 81 11.61 -15.47 5.43
N LEU A 82 10.48 -15.11 4.83
CA LEU A 82 9.46 -16.07 4.39
C LEU A 82 10.04 -17.12 3.43
N MET A 83 10.89 -16.72 2.48
CA MET A 83 11.55 -17.65 1.55
C MET A 83 12.58 -18.57 2.22
N SER A 84 13.28 -18.07 3.25
CA SER A 84 14.33 -18.80 3.97
C SER A 84 13.80 -19.79 5.03
N GLN A 85 12.49 -19.76 5.32
CA GLN A 85 11.91 -20.57 6.37
C GLN A 85 11.71 -22.02 5.94
N ASN A 86 12.44 -22.93 6.61
CA ASN A 86 12.35 -24.39 6.41
C ASN A 86 10.98 -25.01 6.78
N ASN A 87 10.09 -24.25 7.43
CA ASN A 87 8.82 -24.76 7.97
C ASN A 87 7.63 -24.56 7.02
N ILE A 88 7.78 -23.86 5.90
CA ILE A 88 6.72 -23.71 4.88
C ILE A 88 6.88 -24.83 3.86
N THR A 89 6.31 -25.99 4.17
CA THR A 89 6.41 -27.19 3.34
C THR A 89 5.18 -27.41 2.44
N SER A 90 4.18 -26.55 2.54
CA SER A 90 2.88 -26.73 1.86
C SER A 90 2.15 -25.41 1.61
N LEU A 91 1.38 -25.36 0.52
CA LEU A 91 0.68 -24.16 0.03
C LEU A 91 -0.53 -23.74 0.88
N ASP A 92 -1.01 -24.61 1.78
CA ASP A 92 -2.10 -24.33 2.72
C ASP A 92 -1.76 -23.21 3.73
N ARG A 93 -0.47 -23.01 4.01
CA ARG A 93 0.08 -21.97 4.90
C ARG A 93 0.15 -20.59 4.26
N ILE A 94 -0.18 -20.46 2.98
CA ILE A 94 -0.24 -19.16 2.31
C ILE A 94 -1.48 -18.41 2.79
N THR A 95 -1.27 -17.16 3.20
CA THR A 95 -2.32 -16.30 3.77
C THR A 95 -2.27 -14.92 3.12
N ALA A 96 -3.41 -14.23 3.12
CA ALA A 96 -3.47 -12.85 2.62
C ALA A 96 -2.60 -11.88 3.43
N LEU A 97 -2.22 -12.22 4.68
CA LEU A 97 -1.30 -11.43 5.49
C LEU A 97 0.08 -11.28 4.86
N GLN A 98 0.48 -12.22 4.01
CA GLN A 98 1.74 -12.14 3.28
C GLN A 98 1.76 -10.96 2.29
N LEU A 99 0.62 -10.31 2.00
CA LEU A 99 0.57 -9.07 1.21
C LEU A 99 1.11 -7.85 1.97
N LEU A 100 1.16 -7.88 3.31
CA LEU A 100 1.54 -6.73 4.13
C LEU A 100 2.95 -6.18 3.82
N PRO A 101 4.02 -7.01 3.71
CA PRO A 101 5.33 -6.52 3.32
C PRO A 101 5.33 -5.79 1.97
N MET A 102 4.62 -6.29 0.96
CA MET A 102 4.53 -5.61 -0.35
C MET A 102 3.72 -4.32 -0.28
N ALA A 103 2.68 -4.29 0.55
CA ALA A 103 1.87 -3.10 0.77
C ALA A 103 2.71 -1.94 1.32
N ALA A 104 3.74 -2.19 2.15
CA ALA A 104 4.61 -1.13 2.66
C ALA A 104 5.23 -0.27 1.55
N THR A 105 5.87 -0.90 0.56
CA THR A 105 6.45 -0.17 -0.58
C THR A 105 5.40 0.49 -1.48
N ILE A 106 4.23 -0.13 -1.64
CA ILE A 106 3.13 0.45 -2.44
C ILE A 106 2.59 1.71 -1.75
N VAL A 107 2.45 1.68 -0.42
CA VAL A 107 1.97 2.83 0.35
C VAL A 107 3.01 3.96 0.36
N ALA A 108 4.28 3.63 0.57
CA ALA A 108 5.37 4.61 0.48
C ALA A 108 5.45 5.27 -0.91
N ALA A 109 5.18 4.52 -1.98
CA ALA A 109 5.11 5.06 -3.34
C ALA A 109 3.95 6.06 -3.53
N GLY A 110 2.75 5.76 -3.03
CA GLY A 110 1.61 6.67 -3.10
C GLY A 110 1.83 7.95 -2.27
N ALA A 111 2.40 7.81 -1.08
CA ALA A 111 2.80 8.94 -0.25
C ALA A 111 3.86 9.81 -0.95
N GLY A 112 4.83 9.18 -1.63
CA GLY A 112 5.84 9.87 -2.42
C GLY A 112 5.25 10.65 -3.60
N ALA A 113 4.23 10.11 -4.25
CA ALA A 113 3.48 10.81 -5.28
C ALA A 113 2.87 12.12 -4.74
N ARG A 114 2.27 12.09 -3.54
CA ARG A 114 1.74 13.29 -2.86
C ARG A 114 2.83 14.26 -2.44
N VAL A 115 3.93 13.76 -1.88
CA VAL A 115 5.05 14.59 -1.44
C VAL A 115 5.70 15.29 -2.63
N SER A 116 5.81 14.63 -3.79
CA SER A 116 6.42 15.24 -4.98
C SER A 116 5.69 16.48 -5.51
N GLU A 117 4.38 16.60 -5.27
CA GLU A 117 3.57 17.73 -5.74
C GLU A 117 3.82 19.03 -4.95
N ILE A 118 4.27 18.92 -3.69
CA ILE A 118 4.53 20.08 -2.83
C ILE A 118 5.99 20.54 -2.86
N LEU A 119 6.89 19.80 -3.52
CA LEU A 119 8.31 20.12 -3.51
C LEU A 119 8.58 21.35 -4.39
N PRO A 120 9.34 22.35 -3.88
CA PRO A 120 9.60 23.58 -4.63
C PRO A 120 10.65 23.41 -5.75
N ASN A 121 11.46 22.35 -5.69
CA ASN A 121 12.52 22.06 -6.65
C ASN A 121 12.10 20.90 -7.54
N ASP A 122 12.00 21.16 -8.84
CA ASP A 122 11.63 20.16 -9.85
C ASP A 122 12.57 18.96 -9.86
N SER A 123 13.86 19.15 -9.56
CA SER A 123 14.83 18.05 -9.49
C SER A 123 14.53 17.09 -8.33
N ASP A 124 14.19 17.62 -7.15
CA ASP A 124 13.84 16.83 -5.98
C ASP A 124 12.46 16.16 -6.17
N ALA A 125 11.53 16.87 -6.82
CA ALA A 125 10.22 16.33 -7.20
C ALA A 125 10.36 15.15 -8.18
N LEU A 126 11.14 15.31 -9.25
CA LEU A 126 11.43 14.24 -10.22
C LEU A 126 12.13 13.05 -9.55
N GLY A 127 13.12 13.29 -8.69
CA GLY A 127 13.77 12.22 -7.90
C GLY A 127 12.78 11.46 -7.02
N THR A 128 11.87 12.18 -6.36
CA THR A 128 10.81 11.61 -5.52
C THR A 128 9.83 10.77 -6.35
N VAL A 129 9.43 11.24 -7.53
CA VAL A 129 8.57 10.50 -8.47
C VAL A 129 9.27 9.23 -8.97
N LEU A 130 10.53 9.30 -9.36
CA LEU A 130 11.31 8.15 -9.82
C LEU A 130 11.44 7.07 -8.76
N VAL A 131 11.80 7.45 -7.53
CA VAL A 131 11.86 6.54 -6.38
C VAL A 131 10.48 5.93 -6.11
N SER A 132 9.41 6.72 -6.22
CA SER A 132 8.05 6.22 -6.05
C SER A 132 7.65 5.20 -7.11
N TYR A 133 8.03 5.41 -8.38
CA TYR A 133 7.86 4.39 -9.43
C TYR A 133 8.64 3.11 -9.16
N ILE A 134 9.86 3.21 -8.63
CA ILE A 134 10.66 2.04 -8.23
C ILE A 134 9.95 1.26 -7.12
N LEU A 135 9.51 1.94 -6.07
CA LEU A 135 8.78 1.31 -4.95
C LEU A 135 7.48 0.66 -5.41
N TRP A 136 6.72 1.33 -6.28
CA TRP A 136 5.53 0.77 -6.90
C TRP A 136 5.85 -0.46 -7.76
N GLY A 137 6.91 -0.38 -8.57
CA GLY A 137 7.38 -1.46 -9.45
C GLY A 137 7.96 -2.66 -8.71
N VAL A 138 8.42 -2.49 -7.46
CA VAL A 138 8.79 -3.60 -6.58
C VAL A 138 7.54 -4.20 -5.93
N GLY A 139 6.73 -3.36 -5.28
CA GLY A 139 5.62 -3.84 -4.45
C GLY A 139 4.46 -4.42 -5.25
N THR A 140 4.00 -3.75 -6.30
CA THR A 140 2.79 -4.11 -7.03
C THR A 140 2.92 -5.45 -7.78
N PRO A 141 3.99 -5.70 -8.57
CA PRO A 141 4.15 -6.99 -9.25
C PRO A 141 4.32 -8.15 -8.28
N LEU A 142 5.08 -7.98 -7.19
CA LEU A 142 5.20 -9.00 -6.14
C LEU A 142 3.84 -9.31 -5.52
N ALA A 143 3.02 -8.28 -5.26
CA ALA A 143 1.67 -8.49 -4.74
C ALA A 143 0.80 -9.27 -5.74
N MET A 144 0.91 -9.00 -7.05
CA MET A 144 0.18 -9.75 -8.07
C MET A 144 0.58 -11.23 -8.10
N LEU A 145 1.88 -11.54 -7.99
CA LEU A 145 2.35 -12.93 -7.89
C LEU A 145 1.74 -13.64 -6.68
N LEU A 146 1.73 -12.98 -5.52
CA LEU A 146 1.13 -13.56 -4.32
C LEU A 146 -0.39 -13.73 -4.46
N LEU A 147 -1.09 -12.80 -5.12
CA LEU A 147 -2.54 -12.91 -5.36
C LEU A 147 -2.90 -14.13 -6.20
N VAL A 148 -2.09 -14.47 -7.22
CA VAL A 148 -2.29 -15.68 -8.02
C VAL A 148 -2.18 -16.93 -7.15
N ILE A 149 -1.13 -17.01 -6.32
CA ILE A 149 -0.91 -18.16 -5.44
C ILE A 149 -2.00 -18.23 -4.35
N TYR A 150 -2.40 -17.07 -3.81
CA TYR A 150 -3.47 -16.99 -2.81
C TYR A 150 -4.82 -17.42 -3.41
N TYR A 151 -5.13 -17.03 -4.64
CA TYR A 151 -6.32 -17.51 -5.35
C TYR A 151 -6.30 -19.04 -5.50
N GLN A 152 -5.16 -19.61 -5.94
CA GLN A 152 -5.00 -21.06 -6.04
C GLN A 152 -5.21 -21.74 -4.68
N ARG A 153 -4.64 -21.17 -3.61
CA ARG A 153 -4.82 -21.65 -2.23
C ARG A 153 -6.29 -21.65 -1.82
N LEU A 154 -7.03 -20.58 -2.10
CA LEU A 154 -8.47 -20.52 -1.80
C LEU A 154 -9.27 -21.57 -2.59
N ALA A 155 -8.90 -21.82 -3.84
CA ALA A 155 -9.54 -22.82 -4.68
C ALA A 155 -9.31 -24.27 -4.19
N VAL A 156 -8.10 -24.58 -3.70
CA VAL A 156 -7.72 -25.95 -3.29
C VAL A 156 -7.98 -26.22 -1.80
N HIS A 157 -7.70 -25.24 -0.94
CA HIS A 157 -7.71 -25.40 0.52
C HIS A 157 -8.90 -24.71 1.21
N LYS A 158 -9.92 -24.31 0.45
CA LYS A 158 -11.14 -23.62 0.91
C LYS A 158 -10.84 -22.25 1.54
N LEU A 159 -11.89 -21.58 2.01
CA LEU A 159 -11.81 -20.28 2.66
C LEU A 159 -10.92 -20.33 3.93
N PRO A 160 -10.32 -19.19 4.33
CA PRO A 160 -9.55 -19.10 5.58
C PRO A 160 -10.40 -19.45 6.80
N SER A 161 -9.75 -19.72 7.94
CA SER A 161 -10.46 -19.97 9.19
C SER A 161 -11.32 -18.77 9.60
N ARG A 162 -12.37 -19.00 10.39
CA ARG A 162 -13.27 -17.95 10.88
C ARG A 162 -12.54 -16.81 11.59
N GLU A 163 -11.41 -17.09 12.22
CA GLU A 163 -10.60 -16.09 12.92
C GLU A 163 -9.90 -15.14 11.95
N THR A 164 -9.48 -15.64 10.78
CA THR A 164 -8.75 -14.83 9.78
C THR A 164 -9.62 -14.39 8.61
N ILE A 165 -10.93 -14.61 8.66
CA ILE A 165 -11.82 -14.40 7.50
C ILE A 165 -11.81 -12.95 6.99
N VAL A 166 -11.61 -11.97 7.90
CA VAL A 166 -11.52 -10.55 7.53
C VAL A 166 -10.28 -10.25 6.69
N SER A 167 -9.23 -11.09 6.77
CA SER A 167 -8.05 -10.94 5.92
C SER A 167 -8.35 -11.12 4.42
N CYS A 168 -9.53 -11.65 4.05
CA CYS A 168 -9.98 -11.72 2.66
C CYS A 168 -10.14 -10.34 1.99
N PHE A 169 -10.19 -9.24 2.75
CA PHE A 169 -10.16 -7.88 2.21
C PHE A 169 -8.75 -7.38 1.87
N LEU A 170 -7.68 -7.99 2.40
CA LEU A 170 -6.30 -7.53 2.17
C LEU A 170 -5.88 -7.44 0.69
N PRO A 171 -6.35 -8.29 -0.25
CA PRO A 171 -6.14 -8.10 -1.68
C PRO A 171 -6.52 -6.71 -2.21
N LEU A 172 -7.52 -6.06 -1.62
CA LEU A 172 -7.93 -4.69 -2.01
C LEU A 172 -6.88 -3.64 -1.66
N GLY A 173 -5.98 -3.94 -0.72
CA GLY A 173 -4.88 -3.07 -0.33
C GLY A 173 -3.97 -2.71 -1.52
N PRO A 174 -3.20 -3.66 -2.06
CA PRO A 174 -2.31 -3.42 -3.20
C PRO A 174 -3.06 -3.07 -4.49
N LEU A 175 -4.27 -3.60 -4.71
CA LEU A 175 -5.07 -3.28 -5.90
C LEU A 175 -5.64 -1.86 -5.87
N GLY A 176 -6.16 -1.44 -4.72
CA GLY A 176 -6.66 -0.09 -4.49
C GLY A 176 -5.51 0.90 -4.50
N PHE A 177 -4.60 0.81 -3.53
CA PHE A 177 -3.55 1.82 -3.37
C PHE A 177 -2.51 1.79 -4.49
N GLY A 178 -2.21 0.62 -5.07
CA GLY A 178 -1.36 0.53 -6.25
C GLY A 178 -2.00 1.18 -7.47
N GLY A 179 -3.31 1.04 -7.65
CA GLY A 179 -4.05 1.75 -8.70
C GLY A 179 -4.10 3.26 -8.46
N PHE A 180 -4.30 3.68 -7.21
CA PHE A 180 -4.25 5.10 -6.82
C PHE A 180 -2.86 5.69 -7.12
N GLY A 181 -1.81 5.03 -6.64
CA GLY A 181 -0.43 5.49 -6.75
C GLY A 181 0.03 5.64 -8.19
N VAL A 182 -0.24 4.68 -9.08
CA VAL A 182 0.21 4.77 -10.47
C VAL A 182 -0.50 5.88 -11.26
N LEU A 183 -1.79 6.10 -10.99
CA LEU A 183 -2.54 7.22 -11.58
C LEU A 183 -2.03 8.56 -11.06
N TYR A 184 -1.83 8.67 -9.75
CA TYR A 184 -1.35 9.90 -9.13
C TYR A 184 0.08 10.25 -9.58
N LEU A 185 0.97 9.26 -9.63
CA LEU A 185 2.32 9.44 -10.18
C LEU A 185 2.28 9.88 -11.64
N GLY A 186 1.38 9.31 -12.45
CA GLY A 186 1.21 9.73 -13.84
C GLY A 186 0.76 11.18 -13.96
N LYS A 187 -0.16 11.62 -13.08
CA LYS A 187 -0.62 13.01 -13.01
C LYS A 187 0.51 13.97 -12.66
N VAL A 188 1.28 13.66 -11.61
CA VAL A 188 2.40 14.52 -11.19
C VAL A 188 3.51 14.52 -12.25
N SER A 189 3.81 13.37 -12.85
CA SER A 189 4.82 13.24 -13.91
C SER A 189 4.48 14.08 -15.12
N ARG A 190 3.20 14.15 -15.51
CA ARG A 190 2.75 15.02 -16.59
C ARG A 190 3.10 16.48 -16.31
N ASN A 191 2.75 16.98 -15.13
CA ASN A 191 3.00 18.38 -14.77
C ASN A 191 4.51 18.70 -14.69
N LEU A 192 5.33 17.78 -14.17
CA LEU A 192 6.77 17.98 -14.02
C LEU A 192 7.53 17.89 -15.35
N LEU A 193 7.09 17.01 -16.26
CA LEU A 193 7.75 16.79 -17.55
C LEU A 193 7.29 17.78 -18.64
N GLU A 194 6.15 18.46 -18.46
CA GLU A 194 5.71 19.52 -19.39
C GLU A 194 6.73 20.66 -19.51
N ASN A 195 7.54 20.91 -18.46
CA ASN A 195 8.52 22.00 -18.42
C ASN A 195 9.99 21.53 -18.45
N ASN A 196 10.26 20.22 -18.56
CA ASN A 196 11.61 19.65 -18.47
C ASN A 196 12.02 18.93 -19.77
N ASP A 197 13.12 19.37 -20.39
CA ASP A 197 13.71 18.77 -21.61
C ASP A 197 14.45 17.43 -21.34
N VAL A 198 14.27 16.82 -20.17
CA VAL A 198 14.99 15.60 -19.76
C VAL A 198 14.55 14.37 -20.58
N LEU A 199 13.29 14.35 -21.01
CA LEU A 199 12.69 13.26 -21.78
C LEU A 199 11.90 13.82 -22.97
N ASP A 200 11.41 12.91 -23.82
CA ASP A 200 10.49 13.28 -24.90
C ASP A 200 9.30 14.10 -24.37
N PRO A 201 8.89 15.20 -25.03
CA PRO A 201 7.77 16.03 -24.58
C PRO A 201 6.46 15.27 -24.37
N MET A 202 6.27 14.14 -25.06
CA MET A 202 5.10 13.28 -24.91
C MET A 202 5.17 12.35 -23.70
N ALA A 203 6.34 12.17 -23.07
CA ALA A 203 6.55 11.20 -22.01
C ALA A 203 5.59 11.41 -20.83
N GLY A 204 5.43 12.65 -20.36
CA GLY A 204 4.50 12.97 -19.27
C GLY A 204 3.05 12.60 -19.59
N SER A 205 2.60 12.91 -20.80
CA SER A 205 1.24 12.56 -21.27
C SER A 205 1.05 11.05 -21.41
N ILE A 206 2.04 10.33 -21.94
CA ILE A 206 1.99 8.87 -22.09
C ILE A 206 1.89 8.20 -20.73
N VAL A 207 2.73 8.60 -19.78
CA VAL A 207 2.75 8.03 -18.43
C VAL A 207 1.44 8.31 -17.69
N TYR A 208 0.84 9.50 -17.87
CA TYR A 208 -0.48 9.82 -17.33
C TYR A 208 -1.58 8.90 -17.90
N VAL A 209 -1.65 8.73 -19.22
CA VAL A 209 -2.65 7.88 -19.87
C VAL A 209 -2.48 6.41 -19.45
N LEU A 210 -1.25 5.91 -19.43
CA LEU A 210 -0.94 4.56 -18.95
C LEU A 210 -1.29 4.39 -17.47
N GLY A 211 -0.99 5.38 -16.63
CA GLY A 211 -1.34 5.38 -15.21
C GLY A 211 -2.85 5.27 -14.99
N GLY A 212 -3.65 6.02 -15.76
CA GLY A 212 -5.11 5.92 -15.74
C GLY A 212 -5.62 4.54 -16.18
N PHE A 213 -5.09 4.00 -17.26
CA PHE A 213 -5.48 2.67 -17.75
C PHE A 213 -5.13 1.56 -16.75
N ILE A 214 -3.91 1.55 -16.21
CA ILE A 214 -3.45 0.57 -15.22
C ILE A 214 -4.29 0.70 -13.94
N SER A 215 -4.54 1.92 -13.48
CA SER A 215 -5.37 2.18 -12.30
C SER A 215 -6.79 1.62 -12.44
N LEU A 216 -7.43 1.83 -13.60
CA LEU A 216 -8.75 1.28 -13.89
C LEU A 216 -8.74 -0.25 -13.93
N MET A 217 -7.69 -0.86 -14.49
CA MET A 217 -7.53 -2.31 -14.54
C MET A 217 -7.36 -2.91 -13.13
N MET A 218 -6.52 -2.29 -12.29
CA MET A 218 -6.31 -2.70 -10.90
C MET A 218 -7.58 -2.52 -10.06
N TRP A 219 -8.31 -1.43 -10.25
CA TRP A 219 -9.61 -1.21 -9.63
C TRP A 219 -10.61 -2.29 -10.05
N SER A 220 -10.74 -2.55 -11.35
CA SER A 220 -11.65 -3.57 -11.89
C SER A 220 -11.33 -4.97 -11.37
N PHE A 221 -10.04 -5.29 -11.22
CA PHE A 221 -9.62 -6.55 -10.61
C PHE A 221 -9.88 -6.58 -9.09
N GLY A 222 -9.80 -5.45 -8.39
CA GLY A 222 -10.20 -5.35 -6.99
C GLY A 222 -11.69 -5.64 -6.76
N LEU A 223 -12.57 -5.30 -7.70
CA LEU A 223 -14.01 -5.57 -7.57
C LEU A 223 -14.32 -7.04 -7.32
N ILE A 224 -13.67 -7.97 -8.04
CA ILE A 224 -13.93 -9.39 -7.85
C ILE A 224 -13.45 -9.88 -6.49
N TRP A 225 -12.32 -9.35 -6.01
CA TRP A 225 -11.81 -9.63 -4.66
C TRP A 225 -12.72 -9.07 -3.56
N LEU A 226 -13.33 -7.91 -3.78
CA LEU A 226 -14.32 -7.34 -2.88
C LEU A 226 -15.54 -8.26 -2.77
N VAL A 227 -16.04 -8.77 -3.91
CA VAL A 227 -17.15 -9.74 -3.94
C VAL A 227 -16.76 -11.01 -3.18
N PHE A 228 -15.57 -11.55 -3.40
CA PHE A 228 -15.08 -12.73 -2.67
C PHE A 228 -14.98 -12.48 -1.17
N ALA A 229 -14.48 -11.32 -0.75
CA ALA A 229 -14.39 -10.95 0.65
C ALA A 229 -15.78 -10.86 1.30
N LEU A 230 -16.73 -10.18 0.66
CA LEU A 230 -18.11 -10.04 1.15
C LEU A 230 -18.83 -11.40 1.23
N ALA A 231 -18.70 -12.23 0.20
CA ALA A 231 -19.26 -13.58 0.19
C ALA A 231 -18.66 -14.46 1.30
N SER A 232 -17.35 -14.33 1.54
CA SER A 232 -16.65 -15.04 2.62
C SER A 232 -17.16 -14.63 4.01
N ILE A 233 -17.36 -13.33 4.24
CA ILE A 233 -17.95 -12.80 5.48
C ILE A 233 -19.37 -13.33 5.69
N TYR A 234 -20.20 -13.29 4.64
CA TYR A 234 -21.58 -13.77 4.71
C TYR A 234 -21.64 -15.27 5.05
N TYR A 235 -20.82 -16.09 4.41
CA TYR A 235 -20.78 -17.54 4.63
C TYR A 235 -20.24 -17.95 6.01
N CYS A 236 -19.30 -17.17 6.57
CA CYS A 236 -18.64 -17.48 7.84
C CYS A 236 -19.27 -16.77 9.06
N SER A 237 -20.34 -16.00 8.87
CA SER A 237 -21.02 -15.31 9.96
C SER A 237 -21.78 -16.28 10.88
N PRO A 238 -21.74 -16.12 12.23
CA PRO A 238 -20.94 -15.14 12.97
C PRO A 238 -19.49 -15.61 13.19
N PHE A 239 -18.57 -14.64 13.27
CA PHE A 239 -17.14 -14.84 13.56
C PHE A 239 -16.70 -13.91 14.72
N PRO A 240 -15.68 -14.30 15.50
CA PRO A 240 -15.28 -13.55 16.69
C PRO A 240 -14.56 -12.23 16.35
N PHE A 241 -14.58 -11.28 17.30
CA PHE A 241 -13.75 -10.09 17.24
C PHE A 241 -12.28 -10.44 17.49
N ASN A 242 -11.38 -9.97 16.62
CA ASN A 242 -9.93 -10.20 16.74
C ASN A 242 -9.14 -9.16 15.93
N MET A 243 -7.80 -9.24 15.98
CA MET A 243 -6.90 -8.33 15.26
C MET A 243 -7.11 -8.29 13.74
N GLY A 244 -7.65 -9.34 13.13
CA GLY A 244 -8.00 -9.38 11.71
C GLY A 244 -9.05 -8.35 11.31
N TRP A 245 -9.85 -7.82 12.24
CA TRP A 245 -10.86 -6.79 11.98
C TRP A 245 -10.30 -5.51 11.38
N TRP A 246 -9.01 -5.22 11.60
CA TRP A 246 -8.33 -4.11 10.92
C TRP A 246 -8.36 -4.24 9.39
N GLY A 247 -8.56 -5.43 8.84
CA GLY A 247 -8.80 -5.66 7.41
C GLY A 247 -10.05 -4.97 6.84
N PHE A 248 -10.99 -4.51 7.67
CA PHE A 248 -12.12 -3.68 7.24
C PHE A 248 -11.75 -2.20 7.03
N THR A 249 -10.60 -1.75 7.52
CA THR A 249 -10.24 -0.32 7.49
C THR A 249 -9.34 -0.02 6.31
N PHE A 250 -8.05 -0.39 6.43
CA PHE A 250 -7.03 -0.02 5.45
C PHE A 250 -7.35 -0.47 4.01
N PRO A 251 -7.65 -1.76 3.72
CA PRO A 251 -7.90 -2.20 2.34
C PRO A 251 -9.14 -1.54 1.69
N LEU A 252 -10.21 -1.34 2.46
CA LEU A 252 -11.40 -0.64 1.95
C LEU A 252 -11.13 0.85 1.76
N GLY A 253 -10.43 1.50 2.69
CA GLY A 253 -10.07 2.91 2.60
C GLY A 253 -9.20 3.23 1.38
N VAL A 254 -8.17 2.42 1.11
CA VAL A 254 -7.32 2.64 -0.07
C VAL A 254 -8.03 2.31 -1.38
N TYR A 255 -8.96 1.36 -1.37
CA TYR A 255 -9.79 1.05 -2.52
C TYR A 255 -10.80 2.17 -2.83
N ALA A 256 -11.37 2.77 -1.78
CA ALA A 256 -12.19 3.98 -1.89
C ALA A 256 -11.35 5.16 -2.41
N ALA A 257 -10.13 5.37 -1.92
CA ALA A 257 -9.24 6.42 -2.40
C ALA A 257 -8.94 6.30 -3.92
N ASN A 258 -8.70 5.10 -4.43
CA ASN A 258 -8.55 4.87 -5.86
C ASN A 258 -9.84 5.17 -6.64
N THR A 259 -10.99 4.74 -6.10
CA THR A 259 -12.31 5.02 -6.67
C THR A 259 -12.57 6.53 -6.79
N MET A 260 -12.24 7.29 -5.74
CA MET A 260 -12.36 8.74 -5.73
C MET A 260 -11.42 9.39 -6.76
N GLN A 261 -10.17 8.95 -6.82
CA GLN A 261 -9.19 9.49 -7.76
C GLN A 261 -9.61 9.25 -9.22
N LEU A 262 -10.06 8.04 -9.55
CA LEU A 262 -10.65 7.74 -10.86
C LEU A 262 -11.89 8.61 -11.14
N GLY A 263 -12.73 8.88 -10.13
CA GLY A 263 -13.88 9.77 -10.27
C GLY A 263 -13.53 11.24 -10.49
N ILE A 264 -12.39 11.70 -9.98
CA ILE A 264 -11.86 13.04 -10.25
C ILE A 264 -11.34 13.11 -11.69
N GLU A 265 -10.55 12.13 -12.12
CA GLU A 265 -9.86 12.18 -13.43
C GLU A 265 -10.77 11.81 -14.62
N LEU A 266 -11.75 10.90 -14.44
CA LEU A 266 -12.67 10.48 -15.51
C LEU A 266 -13.95 11.33 -15.59
N ASP A 267 -14.17 12.23 -14.63
CA ASP A 267 -15.37 13.07 -14.49
C ASP A 267 -16.72 12.31 -14.41
N LEU A 268 -16.69 10.99 -14.20
CA LEU A 268 -17.88 10.14 -14.18
C LEU A 268 -18.61 10.18 -12.84
N MET A 269 -19.92 10.47 -12.88
CA MET A 269 -20.80 10.53 -11.70
C MET A 269 -20.83 9.24 -10.87
N PHE A 270 -20.69 8.08 -11.52
CA PHE A 270 -20.64 6.78 -10.85
C PHE A 270 -19.49 6.70 -9.83
N TYR A 271 -18.26 7.01 -10.25
CA TYR A 271 -17.08 6.99 -9.39
C TYR A 271 -17.12 8.09 -8.31
N LYS A 272 -17.63 9.29 -8.66
CA LYS A 272 -17.80 10.39 -7.70
C LYS A 272 -18.80 10.09 -6.59
N SER A 273 -19.83 9.29 -6.88
CA SER A 273 -20.86 8.92 -5.90
C SER A 273 -20.42 7.73 -5.05
N LEU A 274 -19.75 6.73 -5.66
CA LEU A 274 -19.27 5.54 -4.98
C LEU A 274 -18.12 5.83 -3.99
N GLY A 275 -17.25 6.80 -4.29
CA GLY A 275 -16.12 7.16 -3.43
C GLY A 275 -16.46 8.03 -2.22
N ARG A 276 -17.70 8.50 -2.05
CA ARG A 276 -18.13 9.33 -0.91
C ARG A 276 -18.62 8.53 0.30
N PHE A 277 -18.77 7.21 0.17
CA PHE A 277 -19.18 6.28 1.22
C PHE A 277 -17.99 5.46 1.70
#